data_AF-A0A382L3P5-F1
#
_entry.id   AF-A0A382L3P5-F1
#
_cell.length_a   1.000
_cell.length_b   1.000
_cell.length_c   1.000
_cell.angle_alpha   90.00
_cell.angle_beta   90.00
_cell.angle_gamma   90.00
#
_symmetry.space_group_name_H-M   'P 1'
#
loop_
_entity.id
_entity.type
_entity.pdbx_description
1 polymer ?
#
loop_
_entity_poly.entity_id
_entity_poly.type
_entity_poly.pdbx_seq_one_letter_code
_entity_poly.pdbx_strand_id
1 'polypeptide(L)' 'MVSMLEKTTVISIGPFTADELKKLNVDNVIADVHTISGSFDALVKAFSLAKAI' A
#
# COMPACT_ATOMS: atom_id res chain seq x y z
N MET A 1 -14.84 -1.90 -10.27
CA MET A 1 -13.37 -2.07 -10.39
C MET A 1 -12.66 -1.64 -9.12
N VAL A 2 -12.85 -0.40 -8.65
CA VAL A 2 -12.25 0.08 -7.37
C VAL A 2 -12.65 -0.78 -6.17
N SER A 3 -13.89 -1.28 -6.13
CA SER A 3 -14.36 -2.21 -5.09
C SER A 3 -13.57 -3.52 -4.95
N MET A 4 -12.79 -3.93 -5.96
CA MET A 4 -11.92 -5.10 -5.85
C MET A 4 -10.67 -4.81 -4.99
N LEU A 5 -10.34 -3.53 -4.82
CA LEU A 5 -9.21 -3.09 -4.01
C LEU A 5 -9.53 -3.14 -2.51
N GLU A 6 -10.80 -3.12 -2.10
CA GLU A 6 -11.21 -3.24 -0.69
C GLU A 6 -10.72 -4.54 -0.02
N LYS A 7 -10.52 -5.60 -0.81
CA LYS A 7 -10.04 -6.92 -0.33
C LYS A 7 -8.57 -7.17 -0.66
N THR A 8 -7.89 -6.18 -1.22
CA THR A 8 -6.50 -6.31 -1.69
C THR A 8 -5.62 -5.37 -0.90
N THR A 9 -4.47 -5.84 -0.44
CA THR A 9 -3.46 -4.95 0.14
C THR A 9 -2.86 -4.09 -0.97
N VAL A 10 -3.14 -2.78 -0.93
CA VAL A 10 -2.60 -1.81 -1.90
C VAL A 10 -1.35 -1.17 -1.33
N ILE A 11 -0.25 -1.22 -2.09
CA ILE A 11 1.00 -0.54 -1.74
C ILE A 11 1.20 0.64 -2.69
N SER A 12 1.31 1.84 -2.14
CA SER A 12 1.66 3.06 -2.86
C SER A 12 3.17 3.21 -2.89
N ILE A 13 3.76 3.34 -4.08
CA ILE A 13 5.21 3.59 -4.22
C ILE A 13 5.65 4.92 -3.60
N GLY A 14 4.72 5.86 -3.36
CA GLY A 14 5.03 7.10 -2.68
C GLY A 14 3.79 7.95 -2.39
N PRO A 15 3.99 9.14 -1.77
CA PRO A 15 2.91 9.96 -1.22
C PRO A 15 1.98 10.52 -2.30
N PHE A 16 2.52 10.89 -3.47
CA PHE A 16 1.71 11.42 -4.56
C PHE A 16 0.68 10.40 -5.07
N THR A 17 1.08 9.13 -5.22
CA THR A 17 0.15 8.06 -5.58
C THR A 17 -0.85 7.78 -4.47
N ALA A 18 -0.41 7.82 -3.21
CA ALA A 18 -1.27 7.59 -2.05
C ALA A 18 -2.39 8.65 -1.96
N ASP A 19 -2.09 9.91 -2.26
CA ASP A 19 -3.08 10.99 -2.23
C ASP A 19 -4.13 10.85 -3.33
N GLU A 20 -3.77 10.36 -4.52
CA GLU A 20 -4.77 10.03 -5.55
C GLU A 20 -5.67 8.85 -5.13
N LEU A 21 -5.10 7.82 -4.49
CA LEU A 21 -5.88 6.68 -3.99
C LEU A 21 -6.85 7.07 -2.86
N LYS A 22 -6.45 8.00 -1.98
CA LYS A 22 -7.35 8.53 -0.94
C LYS A 22 -8.57 9.24 -1.51
N LYS A 23 -8.44 9.97 -2.62
CA LYS A 23 -9.59 10.61 -3.30
C LYS A 23 -10.63 9.58 -3.78
N LEU A 24 -10.19 8.34 -3.99
CA LEU A 24 -11.02 7.20 -4.38
C LEU A 24 -11.51 6.37 -3.17
N ASN A 25 -11.23 6.81 -1.93
CA ASN A 25 -11.46 6.07 -0.69
C ASN A 25 -10.77 4.69 -0.67
N VAL A 26 -9.57 4.58 -1.24
CA VAL A 26 -8.77 3.35 -1.23
C VAL A 26 -7.69 3.44 -0.16
N ASP A 27 -7.81 2.57 0.85
CA ASP A 27 -6.76 2.37 1.84
C ASP A 27 -5.50 1.78 1.21
N ASN A 28 -4.35 2.28 1.63
CA ASN A 28 -3.06 1.86 1.09
C ASN A 28 -1.92 2.05 2.10
N VAL A 29 -0.86 1.25 1.94
CA VAL A 29 0.40 1.42 2.68
C VAL A 29 1.37 2.18 1.80
N ILE A 30 2.00 3.23 2.32
CA ILE A 30 2.97 4.04 1.58
C ILE A 30 4.36 3.45 1.79
N ALA A 31 5.08 3.22 0.70
CA ALA A 31 6.47 2.77 0.75
C ALA A 31 7.38 3.88 1.29
N ASP A 32 8.20 3.55 2.29
CA ASP A 32 9.17 4.48 2.90
C ASP A 32 10.23 4.96 1.90
N VAL A 33 10.56 4.09 0.93
CA VAL A 33 11.55 4.34 -0.12
C VAL A 33 10.84 4.23 -1.46
N HIS A 34 10.80 5.34 -2.22
CA HIS A 34 10.01 5.47 -3.45
C HIS A 34 10.61 4.75 -4.67
N THR A 35 10.87 3.46 -4.52
CA THR A 35 11.44 2.58 -5.52
C THR A 35 10.65 1.28 -5.58
N ILE A 36 10.91 0.47 -6.60
CA ILE A 36 10.31 -0.87 -6.72
C ILE A 36 10.68 -1.71 -5.49
N SER A 37 11.97 -1.79 -5.16
CA SER A 37 12.45 -2.55 -3.99
C SER A 37 11.84 -2.06 -2.69
N GLY A 38 11.78 -0.73 -2.48
CA GLY A 38 11.15 -0.16 -1.29
C GLY A 38 9.66 -0.46 -1.16
N SER A 39 8.95 -0.62 -2.28
CA SER A 39 7.55 -1.06 -2.28
C SER A 39 7.41 -2.53 -1.89
N PHE A 40 8.34 -3.40 -2.31
CA PHE A 40 8.40 -4.78 -1.86
C PHE A 40 8.75 -4.89 -0.37
N ASP A 41 9.63 -4.04 0.14
CA ASP A 41 9.93 -3.99 1.57
C ASP A 41 8.69 -3.59 2.39
N ALA A 42 7.93 -2.60 1.91
CA ALA A 42 6.66 -2.19 2.52
C ALA A 42 5.61 -3.31 2.49
N LEU A 43 5.55 -4.07 1.39
CA LEU A 43 4.72 -5.28 1.29
C LEU A 43 5.10 -6.30 2.36
N VAL A 44 6.39 -6.65 2.47
CA VAL A 44 6.86 -7.62 3.47
C VAL A 44 6.55 -7.16 4.88
N LYS A 45 6.76 -5.87 5.20
CA LYS A 45 6.38 -5.28 6.50
C LYS A 45 4.88 -5.41 6.77
N ALA A 46 4.04 -5.06 5.80
CA ALA A 46 2.58 -5.13 5.95
C ALA A 46 2.11 -6.55 6.26
N PHE A 47 2.65 -7.56 5.57
CA PHE A 47 2.33 -8.97 5.82
C PHE A 47 2.97 -9.52 7.11
N SER A 48 4.15 -9.03 7.51
CA SER A 48 4.79 -9.45 8.76
C SER A 48 4.04 -8.94 9.99
N LEU A 49 3.52 -7.70 9.95
CA LEU A 49 2.68 -7.14 11.01
C LEU A 49 1.36 -7.91 11.13
N ALA A 50 0.76 -8.32 10.01
CA ALA A 50 -0.45 -9.13 9.99
C ALA A 50 -0.27 -10.53 10.62
N LYS A 51 0.95 -11.05 10.70
CA LYS A 51 1.27 -12.35 11.31
C LYS A 51 1.59 -12.25 12.82
N ALA A 52 1.79 -11.04 13.33
CA ALA A 52 2.18 -10.79 14.73
C ALA A 52 0.98 -10.60 15.68
N ILE A 53 -0.25 -10.67 15.16
CA ILE A 53 -1.54 -10.68 15.88
C ILE A 53 -2.21 -12.03 15.65
#